data_AF-A0A813L4S0-F1
#
_entry.id   AF-A0A813L4S0-F1
#
_cell.length_a   1.000
_cell.length_b   1.000
_cell.length_c   1.000
_cell.angle_alpha   90.00
_cell.angle_beta   90.00
_cell.angle_gamma   90.00
#
_symmetry.space_group_name_H-M   'P 1'
#
loop_
_entity.id
_entity.type
_entity.pdbx_description
1 polymer ?
#
loop_
_entity_poly.entity_id
_entity_poly.type
_entity_poly.pdbx_seq_one_letter_code
_entity_poly.pdbx_strand_id
1 'polypeptide(L)'
;MTAAAQARPSSQQGFRRPASAQDSGARPATSSGRFSGPTGDKPLTPRVPPESEELSRPQFRRKGPGQTSRKLPTRTNQFTITVERTVDKLKGNAKEGNDEDLQRILSDIRKQYDEVHREADRREEELIEVRRSIRLLEADAGQVKETYCGFTREGTIQKFTEAADEVQQADETKKVYQHLVERLQRELRITQQKVHIMQTHLDRKTREVEKRQDYSRRVHEDKVEAINNLEEMELDIHLEREVCTDALNDLENSMSRRRTAVREREEFERWRYETALMAATEAFEGTAGRFRKTYAIEKLTGNCLQKLTFEQAEQSQATEDGFQKIREVTGLTDVMDIVHKFLNRDTEHEQLRSAVREAEVRLNSLREAEASRNGEDALIALEAKPGKRGLATEIAAFQHILEEARRDHSEIRRRLKNGTLLIDSVMRWVNRVGGCLRSFDQIEPCQNELDIPEFFKSLVGVVERFLEHAHNEMPDS
;
A
#
# COMPACT_ATOMS: atom_id res chain seq x y z
N MET A 1 -34.36 25.21 -56.89
CA MET A 1 -32.95 25.57 -57.19
C MET A 1 -32.07 25.09 -56.03
N THR A 2 -30.74 25.13 -56.19
CA THR A 2 -29.71 24.87 -55.15
C THR A 2 -29.83 23.56 -54.35
N ALA A 3 -28.97 22.60 -54.68
CA ALA A 3 -28.57 21.51 -53.80
C ALA A 3 -27.09 21.67 -53.44
N ALA A 4 -26.72 21.40 -52.18
CA ALA A 4 -25.35 21.25 -51.69
C ALA A 4 -25.41 20.26 -50.52
N ALA A 5 -24.84 19.05 -50.58
CA ALA A 5 -23.42 18.66 -50.75
C ALA A 5 -22.75 18.43 -49.39
N GLN A 6 -22.53 17.15 -49.05
CA GLN A 6 -21.87 16.71 -47.83
C GLN A 6 -20.34 16.93 -47.91
N ALA A 7 -19.73 17.38 -46.82
CA ALA A 7 -18.28 17.47 -46.69
C ALA A 7 -17.73 16.33 -45.79
N ARG A 8 -16.65 15.68 -46.22
CA ARG A 8 -15.87 14.75 -45.40
C ARG A 8 -14.65 15.48 -44.81
N PRO A 9 -14.21 15.18 -43.57
CA PRO A 9 -12.88 15.55 -43.12
C PRO A 9 -11.82 14.68 -43.81
N SER A 10 -10.71 15.28 -44.23
CA SER A 10 -9.55 14.62 -44.82
C SER A 10 -8.47 14.36 -43.77
N SER A 11 -7.84 13.18 -43.81
CA SER A 11 -6.77 12.78 -42.88
C SER A 11 -5.58 12.17 -43.63
N GLN A 12 -4.45 12.88 -43.64
CA GLN A 12 -3.14 12.41 -44.12
C GLN A 12 -2.00 13.17 -43.41
N GLN A 13 -0.79 12.60 -43.48
CA GLN A 13 0.48 13.09 -42.88
C GLN A 13 0.49 13.05 -41.33
N GLY A 14 1.32 12.26 -40.65
CA GLY A 14 2.18 11.16 -41.11
C GLY A 14 3.68 11.48 -41.08
N PHE A 15 4.34 11.16 -39.95
CA PHE A 15 5.79 10.99 -39.83
C PHE A 15 6.10 9.74 -38.99
N ARG A 16 7.17 9.00 -39.34
CA ARG A 16 7.57 7.75 -38.67
C ARG A 16 9.07 7.77 -38.29
N ARG A 17 9.34 7.74 -36.97
CA ARG A 17 10.57 7.18 -36.35
C ARG A 17 11.90 7.92 -36.72
N PRO A 18 13.05 7.70 -36.04
CA PRO A 18 13.60 6.40 -35.59
C PRO A 18 14.21 6.35 -34.18
N ALA A 19 14.93 5.24 -33.91
CA ALA A 19 15.99 5.06 -32.90
C ALA A 19 15.60 5.16 -31.39
N SER A 20 15.13 4.03 -30.84
CA SER A 20 15.33 3.70 -29.43
C SER A 20 16.70 3.02 -29.26
N ALA A 21 17.65 3.66 -28.59
CA ALA A 21 18.92 3.04 -28.24
C ALA A 21 18.74 2.07 -27.06
N GLN A 22 19.29 0.86 -27.18
CA GLN A 22 19.56 0.00 -26.03
C GLN A 22 21.01 0.25 -25.61
N ASP A 23 21.20 0.74 -24.39
CA ASP A 23 22.47 0.60 -23.68
C ASP A 23 22.18 0.01 -22.29
N SER A 24 22.96 -0.98 -21.89
CA SER A 24 22.72 -1.80 -20.70
C SER A 24 24.02 -1.94 -19.92
N GLY A 25 24.41 -0.86 -19.26
CA GLY A 25 25.63 -0.77 -18.49
C GLY A 25 25.63 -1.73 -17.29
N ALA A 26 26.38 -2.82 -17.40
CA ALA A 26 26.62 -3.76 -16.31
C ALA A 26 28.12 -3.86 -16.00
N ARG A 27 28.55 -3.28 -14.87
CA ARG A 27 29.82 -3.61 -14.20
C ARG A 27 29.65 -3.64 -12.67
N PRO A 28 30.36 -4.54 -11.97
CA PRO A 28 30.09 -4.84 -10.57
C PRO A 28 30.86 -3.95 -9.57
N ALA A 29 30.50 -4.11 -8.30
CA ALA A 29 31.07 -3.40 -7.16
C ALA A 29 32.59 -3.61 -6.97
N THR A 30 33.25 -2.62 -6.38
CA THR A 30 34.51 -2.75 -5.65
C THR A 30 34.27 -2.59 -4.16
N SER A 31 35.07 -3.25 -3.33
CA SER A 31 34.77 -3.47 -1.91
C SER A 31 35.53 -2.55 -0.94
N SER A 32 34.85 -2.23 0.16
CA SER A 32 35.36 -1.85 1.50
C SER A 32 36.88 -1.66 1.67
N GLY A 33 37.31 -0.41 1.91
CA GLY A 33 38.61 -0.05 2.49
C GLY A 33 38.45 0.77 3.77
N ARG A 34 39.17 0.43 4.85
CA ARG A 34 38.98 1.03 6.18
C ARG A 34 39.76 2.35 6.38
N PHE A 35 39.02 3.39 6.77
CA PHE A 35 39.17 4.13 8.04
C PHE A 35 40.54 4.11 8.75
N SER A 36 41.27 5.24 8.78
CA SER A 36 41.97 5.73 9.99
C SER A 36 42.64 7.11 9.82
N GLY A 37 42.39 8.03 10.76
CA GLY A 37 43.41 8.97 11.24
C GLY A 37 43.36 10.43 10.71
N PRO A 38 43.54 11.45 11.58
CA PRO A 38 43.46 12.87 11.21
C PRO A 38 44.79 13.64 11.36
N THR A 39 44.84 14.85 10.78
CA THR A 39 45.35 16.14 11.33
C THR A 39 45.56 17.14 10.19
N GLY A 40 45.41 18.46 10.43
CA GLY A 40 45.84 19.47 9.45
C GLY A 40 45.07 20.79 9.41
N ASP A 41 44.87 21.49 10.53
CA ASP A 41 44.38 22.88 10.49
C ASP A 41 45.33 23.79 9.70
N LYS A 42 44.79 24.55 8.74
CA LYS A 42 45.10 25.98 8.55
C LYS A 42 44.20 26.65 7.49
N PRO A 43 43.68 27.87 7.75
CA PRO A 43 42.94 28.65 6.76
C PRO A 43 43.88 29.37 5.79
N LEU A 44 43.48 29.49 4.52
CA LEU A 44 44.11 30.36 3.53
C LEU A 44 43.28 31.62 3.30
N THR A 45 43.66 32.72 3.96
CA THR A 45 43.18 34.07 3.63
C THR A 45 43.94 34.63 2.42
N PRO A 46 43.28 35.28 1.44
CA PRO A 46 43.96 35.91 0.31
C PRO A 46 44.71 37.19 0.76
N ARG A 47 45.90 37.45 0.18
CA ARG A 47 46.66 38.69 0.46
C ARG A 47 47.33 39.26 -0.80
N VAL A 48 46.90 40.46 -1.17
CA VAL A 48 47.31 41.28 -2.34
C VAL A 48 46.89 42.72 -2.01
N PRO A 49 47.57 43.81 -2.44
CA PRO A 49 48.99 44.06 -2.78
C PRO A 49 49.53 45.10 -1.74
N PRO A 50 50.22 46.24 -2.05
CA PRO A 50 51.17 46.60 -3.13
C PRO A 50 52.52 47.18 -2.63
N GLU A 51 53.42 47.49 -3.58
CA GLU A 51 54.38 48.63 -3.68
C GLU A 51 55.39 48.20 -4.79
N SER A 52 55.47 48.82 -5.98
CA SER A 52 55.92 50.17 -6.36
C SER A 52 57.44 50.42 -6.18
N GLU A 53 58.21 50.17 -7.25
CA GLU A 53 59.53 50.75 -7.46
C GLU A 53 59.53 51.66 -8.70
N GLU A 54 60.33 52.73 -8.65
CA GLU A 54 60.24 53.87 -9.56
C GLU A 54 61.30 53.89 -10.68
N LEU A 55 61.18 54.90 -11.55
CA LEU A 55 62.15 55.21 -12.60
C LEU A 55 63.53 55.57 -12.02
N SER A 56 64.60 55.14 -12.68
CA SER A 56 65.88 55.88 -12.62
C SER A 56 66.72 55.73 -13.90
N ARG A 57 66.91 56.88 -14.59
CA ARG A 57 67.76 57.08 -15.78
C ARG A 57 67.95 58.60 -15.94
N PRO A 58 69.06 59.13 -16.50
CA PRO A 58 70.44 58.64 -16.63
C PRO A 58 71.43 59.53 -15.81
N GLN A 59 72.75 59.33 -15.95
CA GLN A 59 73.66 60.47 -16.24
C GLN A 59 74.87 60.04 -17.09
N PHE A 60 75.25 60.90 -18.04
CA PHE A 60 76.56 60.88 -18.71
C PHE A 60 77.60 61.61 -17.87
N ARG A 61 78.86 61.15 -17.86
CA ARG A 61 79.99 62.03 -17.52
C ARG A 61 81.24 61.76 -18.37
N ARG A 62 81.56 62.71 -19.25
CA ARG A 62 82.88 62.80 -19.91
C ARG A 62 83.94 63.20 -18.87
N LYS A 63 85.10 62.53 -18.88
CA LYS A 63 86.41 63.15 -18.60
C LYS A 63 87.47 62.56 -19.54
N GLY A 64 88.49 63.36 -19.83
CA GLY A 64 89.50 63.12 -20.87
C GLY A 64 90.76 62.36 -20.41
N PRO A 65 91.84 62.45 -21.20
CA PRO A 65 92.93 61.46 -21.21
C PRO A 65 94.03 61.69 -20.17
N GLY A 66 94.81 60.65 -19.88
CA GLY A 66 96.05 60.69 -19.11
C GLY A 66 97.05 59.64 -19.60
N GLN A 67 98.31 60.04 -19.81
CA GLN A 67 99.39 59.18 -20.28
C GLN A 67 100.19 58.55 -19.11
N THR A 68 100.27 57.22 -19.05
CA THR A 68 101.36 56.44 -18.41
C THR A 68 101.34 55.04 -19.06
N SER A 69 102.32 54.56 -19.83
CA SER A 69 103.79 54.49 -19.64
C SER A 69 104.23 53.53 -18.52
N ARG A 70 105.00 52.49 -18.88
CA ARG A 70 105.89 51.64 -18.03
C ARG A 70 105.18 50.84 -16.91
N LYS A 71 104.98 49.52 -16.97
CA LYS A 71 105.92 48.42 -17.29
C LYS A 71 105.15 47.10 -17.39
N LEU A 72 105.58 46.17 -18.25
CA LEU A 72 105.12 44.78 -18.22
C LEU A 72 105.81 44.03 -17.06
N PRO A 73 105.07 43.41 -16.12
CA PRO A 73 105.65 42.40 -15.24
C PRO A 73 105.81 41.08 -16.01
N THR A 74 106.97 40.44 -15.87
CA THR A 74 107.22 39.13 -16.49
C THR A 74 106.33 38.07 -15.85
N ARG A 75 105.17 37.79 -16.46
CA ARG A 75 104.26 36.72 -16.03
C ARG A 75 104.95 35.36 -16.20
N THR A 76 105.50 34.84 -15.12
CA THR A 76 105.80 33.41 -15.01
C THR A 76 104.50 32.64 -15.20
N ASN A 77 104.51 31.64 -16.08
CA ASN A 77 103.28 30.94 -16.46
C ASN A 77 102.68 30.22 -15.24
N GLN A 78 101.49 30.66 -14.82
CA GLN A 78 100.71 29.94 -13.79
C GLN A 78 100.40 28.50 -14.23
N PHE A 79 100.37 28.24 -15.54
CA PHE A 79 100.22 26.90 -16.12
C PHE A 79 101.33 25.94 -15.70
N THR A 80 102.63 26.30 -15.84
CA THR A 80 103.73 25.41 -15.42
C THR A 80 103.69 25.15 -13.91
N ILE A 81 103.46 26.17 -13.09
CA ILE A 81 103.34 26.03 -11.63
C ILE A 81 102.16 25.12 -11.24
N THR A 82 101.10 25.07 -12.07
CA THR A 82 99.94 24.20 -11.85
C THR A 82 100.21 22.76 -12.30
N VAL A 83 100.89 22.57 -13.44
CA VAL A 83 101.30 21.25 -13.95
C VAL A 83 102.32 20.58 -13.03
N GLU A 84 103.31 21.32 -12.52
CA GLU A 84 104.27 20.81 -11.53
C GLU A 84 103.54 20.28 -10.28
N ARG A 85 102.55 21.03 -9.77
CA ARG A 85 101.75 20.64 -8.60
C ARG A 85 100.82 19.44 -8.84
N THR A 86 100.31 19.21 -10.05
CA THR A 86 99.54 17.99 -10.34
C THR A 86 100.44 16.78 -10.55
N VAL A 87 101.62 16.96 -11.17
CA VAL A 87 102.63 15.89 -11.31
C VAL A 87 103.15 15.42 -9.95
N ASP A 88 103.42 16.33 -9.01
CA ASP A 88 103.84 15.95 -7.64
C ASP A 88 102.75 15.21 -6.87
N LYS A 89 101.48 15.61 -7.00
CA LYS A 89 100.35 14.86 -6.41
C LYS A 89 100.24 13.44 -6.97
N LEU A 90 100.39 13.27 -8.29
CA LEU A 90 100.28 11.97 -8.95
C LEU A 90 101.39 10.98 -8.55
N LYS A 91 102.54 11.46 -8.08
CA LYS A 91 103.62 10.61 -7.54
C LYS A 91 103.44 10.19 -6.08
N GLY A 92 102.51 10.80 -5.35
CA GLY A 92 102.48 10.77 -3.88
C GLY A 92 101.89 9.50 -3.24
N ASN A 93 100.77 8.97 -3.75
CA ASN A 93 100.04 7.88 -3.08
C ASN A 93 99.29 6.98 -4.09
N ALA A 94 99.95 5.94 -4.59
CA ALA A 94 99.33 4.92 -5.45
C ALA A 94 98.79 3.74 -4.61
N LYS A 95 97.62 3.90 -3.99
CA LYS A 95 96.83 2.80 -3.39
C LYS A 95 95.33 2.99 -3.59
N GLU A 96 94.82 2.37 -4.66
CA GLU A 96 93.46 1.79 -4.84
C GLU A 96 92.20 2.64 -4.57
N GLY A 97 92.32 3.93 -4.24
CA GLY A 97 91.20 4.90 -4.21
C GLY A 97 91.34 6.06 -5.20
N ASN A 98 92.24 5.94 -6.18
CA ASN A 98 92.83 7.10 -6.86
C ASN A 98 92.17 7.51 -8.19
N ASP A 99 91.23 6.69 -8.72
CA ASP A 99 90.64 6.92 -10.05
C ASP A 99 89.70 8.14 -10.08
N GLU A 100 89.01 8.45 -8.97
CA GLU A 100 88.17 9.66 -8.87
C GLU A 100 89.02 10.94 -8.90
N ASP A 101 90.14 10.97 -8.18
CA ASP A 101 91.07 12.11 -8.22
C ASP A 101 91.80 12.19 -9.57
N LEU A 102 92.08 11.05 -10.23
CA LEU A 102 92.60 11.05 -11.61
C LEU A 102 91.59 11.64 -12.60
N GLN A 103 90.31 11.22 -12.53
CA GLN A 103 89.23 11.79 -13.35
C GLN A 103 89.02 13.28 -13.06
N ARG A 104 89.12 13.70 -11.80
CA ARG A 104 89.04 15.10 -11.39
C ARG A 104 90.18 15.94 -11.96
N ILE A 105 91.42 15.46 -11.87
CA ILE A 105 92.60 16.13 -12.46
C ILE A 105 92.48 16.20 -13.99
N LEU A 106 92.01 15.13 -14.65
CA LEU A 106 91.78 15.14 -16.10
C LEU A 106 90.65 16.11 -16.51
N SER A 107 89.59 16.22 -15.69
CA SER A 107 88.50 17.18 -15.88
C SER A 107 88.99 18.63 -15.71
N ASP A 108 89.78 18.92 -14.68
CA ASP A 108 90.38 20.24 -14.47
C ASP A 108 91.40 20.61 -15.57
N ILE A 109 92.22 19.65 -16.04
CA ILE A 109 93.13 19.86 -17.17
C ILE A 109 92.35 20.13 -18.46
N ARG A 110 91.29 19.37 -18.74
CA ARG A 110 90.44 19.59 -19.92
C ARG A 110 89.74 20.96 -19.85
N LYS A 111 89.19 21.31 -18.70
CA LYS A 111 88.60 22.63 -18.46
C LYS A 111 89.61 23.77 -18.66
N GLN A 112 90.85 23.61 -18.18
CA GLN A 112 91.92 24.59 -18.42
C GLN A 112 92.31 24.69 -19.89
N TYR A 113 92.36 23.57 -20.63
CA TYR A 113 92.56 23.57 -22.07
C TYR A 113 91.43 24.33 -22.78
N ASP A 114 90.17 24.02 -22.47
CA ASP A 114 89.00 24.67 -23.05
C ASP A 114 88.92 26.17 -22.70
N GLU A 115 89.43 26.59 -21.53
CA GLU A 115 89.57 28.00 -21.11
C GLU A 115 90.64 28.73 -21.93
N VAL A 116 91.81 28.12 -22.10
CA VAL A 116 92.93 28.69 -22.89
C VAL A 116 92.59 28.75 -24.37
N HIS A 117 91.87 27.75 -24.90
CA HIS A 117 91.44 27.75 -26.30
C HIS A 117 90.43 28.87 -26.57
N ARG A 118 89.38 29.01 -25.73
CA ARG A 118 88.41 30.11 -25.83
C ARG A 118 89.02 31.50 -25.65
N GLU A 119 90.11 31.63 -24.90
CA GLU A 119 90.87 32.88 -24.79
C GLU A 119 91.73 33.12 -26.04
N ALA A 120 92.33 32.08 -26.63
CA ALA A 120 93.08 32.18 -27.88
C ALA A 120 92.19 32.57 -29.07
N ASP A 121 91.03 31.93 -29.20
CA ASP A 121 90.06 32.21 -30.27
C ASP A 121 89.59 33.68 -30.22
N ARG A 122 89.26 34.19 -29.01
CA ARG A 122 88.90 35.61 -28.82
C ARG A 122 90.04 36.55 -29.20
N ARG A 123 91.29 36.20 -28.90
CA ARG A 123 92.47 37.00 -29.29
C ARG A 123 92.70 36.99 -30.80
N GLU A 124 92.38 35.90 -31.50
CA GLU A 124 92.40 35.84 -32.97
C GLU A 124 91.30 36.74 -33.56
N GLU A 125 90.08 36.72 -33.01
CA GLU A 125 89.00 37.65 -33.40
C GLU A 125 89.38 39.12 -33.19
N GLU A 126 89.91 39.47 -32.00
CA GLU A 126 90.45 40.80 -31.70
C GLU A 126 91.56 41.20 -32.69
N LEU A 127 92.47 40.28 -33.05
CA LEU A 127 93.51 40.53 -34.06
C LEU A 127 92.95 40.73 -35.46
N ILE A 128 91.91 39.99 -35.85
CA ILE A 128 91.20 40.15 -37.13
C ILE A 128 90.49 41.50 -37.19
N GLU A 129 89.86 41.94 -36.10
CA GLU A 129 89.23 43.26 -36.03
C GLU A 129 90.25 44.41 -36.05
N VAL A 130 91.36 44.30 -35.31
CA VAL A 130 92.46 45.28 -35.39
C VAL A 130 93.07 45.32 -36.79
N ARG A 131 93.30 44.17 -37.45
CA ARG A 131 93.74 44.11 -38.85
C ARG A 131 92.73 44.75 -39.82
N ARG A 132 91.42 44.61 -39.57
CA ARG A 132 90.36 45.24 -40.37
C ARG A 132 90.34 46.77 -40.17
N SER A 133 90.50 47.23 -38.93
CA SER A 133 90.59 48.64 -38.56
C SER A 133 91.82 49.32 -39.18
N ILE A 134 92.99 48.66 -39.14
CA ILE A 134 94.21 49.15 -39.80
C ILE A 134 93.99 49.34 -41.31
N ARG A 135 93.42 48.36 -42.01
CA ARG A 135 93.14 48.48 -43.46
C ARG A 135 92.16 49.60 -43.81
N LEU A 136 91.17 49.87 -42.94
CA LEU A 136 90.26 51.01 -43.09
C LEU A 136 91.01 52.34 -42.94
N LEU A 137 91.84 52.48 -41.90
CA LEU A 137 92.67 53.67 -41.68
C LEU A 137 93.72 53.88 -42.77
N GLU A 138 94.28 52.80 -43.35
CA GLU A 138 95.19 52.86 -44.49
C GLU A 138 94.49 53.31 -45.77
N ALA A 139 93.23 52.89 -46.00
CA ALA A 139 92.42 53.35 -47.13
C ALA A 139 92.04 54.84 -47.00
N ASP A 140 91.56 55.27 -45.82
CA ASP A 140 91.24 56.67 -45.53
C ASP A 140 92.49 57.57 -45.68
N ALA A 141 93.64 57.12 -45.16
CA ALA A 141 94.91 57.85 -45.28
C ALA A 141 95.40 57.98 -46.74
N GLY A 142 95.02 57.05 -47.62
CA GLY A 142 95.21 57.18 -49.06
C GLY A 142 94.36 58.31 -49.65
N GLN A 143 93.06 58.33 -49.37
CA GLN A 143 92.11 59.32 -49.92
C GLN A 143 92.43 60.77 -49.52
N VAL A 144 92.88 61.01 -48.28
CA VAL A 144 93.15 62.38 -47.78
C VAL A 144 94.27 63.09 -48.55
N LYS A 145 95.17 62.36 -49.22
CA LYS A 145 96.41 62.93 -49.75
C LYS A 145 96.28 63.60 -51.12
N GLU A 146 95.19 63.35 -51.86
CA GLU A 146 95.06 63.75 -53.27
C GLU A 146 94.06 64.91 -53.49
N THR A 147 93.27 65.27 -52.46
CA THR A 147 92.16 66.24 -52.58
C THR A 147 92.55 67.71 -52.28
N TYR A 148 93.80 68.00 -51.90
CA TYR A 148 94.17 69.28 -51.28
C TYR A 148 94.33 70.48 -52.25
N CYS A 149 94.41 70.23 -53.56
CA CYS A 149 94.69 71.29 -54.56
C CYS A 149 93.45 71.84 -55.31
N GLY A 150 92.23 71.41 -54.95
CA GLY A 150 90.99 71.75 -55.68
C GLY A 150 90.16 72.91 -55.11
N PHE A 151 90.59 73.57 -54.04
CA PHE A 151 89.76 74.53 -53.29
C PHE A 151 90.09 76.00 -53.62
N THR A 152 89.24 76.62 -54.45
CA THR A 152 89.12 78.09 -54.49
C THR A 152 88.44 78.61 -53.22
N ARG A 153 88.62 79.90 -52.92
CA ARG A 153 88.01 80.54 -51.75
C ARG A 153 86.48 80.49 -51.81
N GLU A 154 85.93 80.72 -52.99
CA GLU A 154 84.51 80.62 -53.31
C GLU A 154 84.02 79.18 -53.08
N GLY A 155 84.77 78.17 -53.54
CA GLY A 155 84.44 76.76 -53.34
C GLY A 155 84.48 76.29 -51.88
N THR A 156 85.36 76.86 -51.04
CA THR A 156 85.28 76.64 -49.58
C THR A 156 84.08 77.32 -48.94
N ILE A 157 83.72 78.53 -49.38
CA ILE A 157 82.55 79.26 -48.84
C ILE A 157 81.25 78.55 -49.24
N GLN A 158 81.14 78.11 -50.49
CA GLN A 158 79.97 77.38 -50.99
C GLN A 158 79.73 76.08 -50.20
N LYS A 159 80.76 75.25 -49.99
CA LYS A 159 80.60 74.02 -49.18
C LYS A 159 80.32 74.31 -47.70
N PHE A 160 80.73 75.47 -47.18
CA PHE A 160 80.36 75.90 -45.84
C PHE A 160 78.90 76.33 -45.75
N THR A 161 78.35 77.01 -46.78
CA THR A 161 76.91 77.30 -46.84
C THR A 161 76.07 76.04 -47.08
N GLU A 162 76.50 75.13 -47.96
CA GLU A 162 75.84 73.83 -48.19
C GLU A 162 75.79 73.00 -46.89
N ALA A 163 76.92 72.91 -46.16
CA ALA A 163 76.96 72.24 -44.86
C ALA A 163 76.14 72.95 -43.77
N ALA A 164 75.98 74.28 -43.82
CA ALA A 164 75.13 75.02 -42.91
C ALA A 164 73.64 74.76 -43.19
N ASP A 165 73.25 74.71 -44.47
CA ASP A 165 71.89 74.37 -44.90
C ASP A 165 71.55 72.89 -44.58
N GLU A 166 72.49 71.95 -44.77
CA GLU A 166 72.36 70.56 -44.32
C GLU A 166 72.19 70.47 -42.80
N VAL A 167 72.96 71.23 -42.02
CA VAL A 167 72.82 71.28 -40.56
C VAL A 167 71.46 71.87 -40.15
N GLN A 168 70.96 72.90 -40.84
CA GLN A 168 69.62 73.43 -40.58
C GLN A 168 68.53 72.39 -40.91
N GLN A 169 68.60 71.74 -42.08
CA GLN A 169 67.68 70.68 -42.48
C GLN A 169 67.71 69.49 -41.50
N ALA A 170 68.88 69.13 -40.98
CA ALA A 170 69.03 68.10 -39.95
C ALA A 170 68.38 68.53 -38.63
N ASP A 171 68.51 69.80 -38.23
CA ASP A 171 67.90 70.32 -37.00
C ASP A 171 66.37 70.51 -37.12
N GLU A 172 65.86 70.80 -38.31
CA GLU A 172 64.42 70.78 -38.64
C GLU A 172 63.87 69.34 -38.63
N THR A 173 64.55 68.41 -39.30
CA THR A 173 64.24 66.97 -39.29
C THR A 173 64.23 66.41 -37.86
N LYS A 174 65.18 66.81 -37.03
CA LYS A 174 65.28 66.46 -35.60
C LYS A 174 64.10 66.99 -34.79
N LYS A 175 63.60 68.21 -35.05
CA LYS A 175 62.37 68.74 -34.42
C LYS A 175 61.15 67.92 -34.81
N VAL A 176 61.04 67.50 -36.08
CA VAL A 176 59.95 66.62 -36.55
C VAL A 176 59.99 65.25 -35.85
N TYR A 177 61.16 64.60 -35.78
CA TYR A 177 61.32 63.35 -35.06
C TYR A 177 61.05 63.48 -33.55
N GLN A 178 61.47 64.58 -32.92
CA GLN A 178 61.16 64.84 -31.52
C GLN A 178 59.65 64.93 -31.29
N HIS A 179 58.92 65.71 -32.10
CA HIS A 179 57.46 65.79 -31.98
C HIS A 179 56.76 64.45 -32.25
N LEU A 180 57.27 63.65 -33.19
CA LEU A 180 56.77 62.29 -33.44
C LEU A 180 56.96 61.38 -32.21
N VAL A 181 58.13 61.41 -31.57
CA VAL A 181 58.40 60.66 -30.32
C VAL A 181 57.49 61.15 -29.19
N GLU A 182 57.34 62.46 -29.00
CA GLU A 182 56.44 63.05 -28.00
C GLU A 182 54.96 62.72 -28.26
N ARG A 183 54.56 62.56 -29.53
CA ARG A 183 53.23 62.06 -29.92
C ARG A 183 53.07 60.58 -29.58
N LEU A 184 53.99 59.72 -29.99
CA LEU A 184 53.95 58.28 -29.70
C LEU A 184 53.98 58.00 -28.20
N GLN A 185 54.73 58.78 -27.40
CA GLN A 185 54.72 58.71 -25.95
C GLN A 185 53.39 59.17 -25.31
N ARG A 186 52.61 60.03 -25.96
CA ARG A 186 51.24 60.37 -25.52
C ARG A 186 50.26 59.25 -25.87
N GLU A 187 50.33 58.73 -27.09
CA GLU A 187 49.49 57.62 -27.56
C GLU A 187 49.73 56.34 -26.73
N LEU A 188 50.99 56.02 -26.39
CA LEU A 188 51.36 54.92 -25.50
C LEU A 188 50.78 55.07 -24.08
N ARG A 189 50.80 56.28 -23.50
CA ARG A 189 50.18 56.52 -22.19
C ARG A 189 48.66 56.35 -22.23
N ILE A 190 48.02 56.78 -23.31
CA ILE A 190 46.57 56.60 -23.52
C ILE A 190 46.21 55.11 -23.68
N THR A 191 47.01 54.31 -24.40
CA THR A 191 46.76 52.87 -24.52
C THR A 191 47.03 52.13 -23.22
N GLN A 192 48.09 52.46 -22.48
CA GLN A 192 48.36 51.94 -21.13
C GLN A 192 47.19 52.23 -20.17
N GLN A 193 46.66 53.46 -20.16
CA GLN A 193 45.49 53.81 -19.35
C GLN A 193 44.24 53.01 -19.74
N LYS A 194 43.99 52.81 -21.04
CA LYS A 194 42.88 51.96 -21.52
C LYS A 194 43.04 50.50 -21.08
N VAL A 195 44.24 49.94 -21.17
CA VAL A 195 44.54 48.57 -20.70
C VAL A 195 44.29 48.44 -19.19
N HIS A 196 44.71 49.42 -18.38
CA HIS A 196 44.46 49.42 -16.93
C HIS A 196 42.96 49.49 -16.58
N ILE A 197 42.18 50.30 -17.30
CA ILE A 197 40.71 50.36 -17.15
C ILE A 197 40.07 49.03 -17.56
N MET A 198 40.51 48.42 -18.66
CA MET A 198 40.02 47.12 -19.12
C MET A 198 40.35 46.00 -18.12
N GLN A 199 41.54 45.97 -17.55
CA GLN A 199 41.92 45.02 -16.50
C GLN A 199 41.03 45.20 -15.26
N THR A 200 40.84 46.45 -14.80
CA THR A 200 39.98 46.75 -13.65
C THR A 200 38.52 46.30 -13.88
N HIS A 201 38.01 46.43 -15.11
CA HIS A 201 36.69 45.91 -15.49
C HIS A 201 36.66 44.38 -15.54
N LEU A 202 37.71 43.73 -16.05
CA LEU A 202 37.85 42.28 -16.07
C LEU A 202 37.88 41.71 -14.65
N ASP A 203 38.75 42.21 -13.78
CA ASP A 203 38.84 41.82 -12.36
C ASP A 203 37.50 41.96 -11.63
N ARG A 204 36.77 43.05 -11.90
CA ARG A 204 35.41 43.26 -11.39
C ARG A 204 34.44 42.20 -11.91
N LYS A 205 34.48 41.87 -13.21
CA LYS A 205 33.60 40.87 -13.82
C LYS A 205 33.89 39.46 -13.35
N THR A 206 35.16 39.10 -13.15
CA THR A 206 35.54 37.83 -12.51
C THR A 206 34.90 37.70 -11.13
N ARG A 207 35.01 38.73 -10.27
CA ARG A 207 34.37 38.76 -8.94
C ARG A 207 32.83 38.76 -8.98
N GLU A 208 32.23 39.32 -10.02
CA GLU A 208 30.77 39.23 -10.23
C GLU A 208 30.33 37.82 -10.71
N VAL A 209 31.20 37.07 -11.40
CA VAL A 209 30.95 35.67 -11.80
C VAL A 209 31.18 34.72 -10.63
N GLU A 210 32.28 34.86 -9.87
CA GLU A 210 32.58 34.08 -8.66
C GLU A 210 31.40 34.12 -7.68
N LYS A 211 30.91 35.32 -7.33
CA LYS A 211 29.75 35.49 -6.44
C LYS A 211 28.47 34.85 -6.96
N ARG A 212 28.27 34.81 -8.28
CA ARG A 212 27.13 34.10 -8.89
C ARG A 212 27.29 32.60 -8.85
N GLN A 213 28.52 32.09 -9.00
CA GLN A 213 28.81 30.67 -8.86
C GLN A 213 28.61 30.21 -7.40
N ASP A 214 29.07 30.99 -6.43
CA ASP A 214 28.87 30.70 -5.00
C ASP A 214 27.39 30.71 -4.61
N TYR A 215 26.62 31.68 -5.10
CA TYR A 215 25.16 31.71 -4.93
C TYR A 215 24.50 30.49 -5.58
N SER A 216 24.94 30.11 -6.79
CA SER A 216 24.44 28.93 -7.51
C SER A 216 24.81 27.60 -6.84
N ARG A 217 25.91 27.54 -6.08
CA ARG A 217 26.26 26.38 -5.23
C ARG A 217 25.29 26.28 -4.06
N ARG A 218 25.09 27.37 -3.30
CA ARG A 218 24.17 27.39 -2.15
C ARG A 218 22.75 27.00 -2.55
N VAL A 219 22.18 27.62 -3.58
CA VAL A 219 20.83 27.27 -4.08
C VAL A 219 20.75 25.82 -4.58
N HIS A 220 21.87 25.20 -4.98
CA HIS A 220 21.91 23.77 -5.29
C HIS A 220 22.01 22.90 -4.03
N GLU A 221 22.82 23.30 -3.05
CA GLU A 221 22.96 22.68 -1.73
C GLU A 221 21.60 22.69 -0.98
N ASP A 222 20.97 23.87 -0.86
CA ASP A 222 19.61 24.08 -0.32
C ASP A 222 18.57 23.18 -1.01
N LYS A 223 18.68 23.01 -2.34
CA LYS A 223 17.79 22.14 -3.12
C LYS A 223 18.04 20.65 -2.84
N VAL A 224 19.28 20.23 -2.65
CA VAL A 224 19.61 18.83 -2.34
C VAL A 224 19.14 18.50 -0.92
N GLU A 225 19.32 19.40 0.05
CA GLU A 225 18.76 19.27 1.39
C GLU A 225 17.23 19.14 1.34
N ALA A 226 16.54 20.02 0.59
CA ALA A 226 15.09 19.94 0.42
C ALA A 226 14.61 18.64 -0.29
N ILE A 227 15.42 18.01 -1.14
CA ILE A 227 15.11 16.70 -1.73
C ILE A 227 15.27 15.60 -0.69
N ASN A 228 16.40 15.57 0.04
CA ASN A 228 16.65 14.56 1.07
C ASN A 228 15.55 14.57 2.14
N ASN A 229 15.12 15.77 2.58
CA ASN A 229 14.06 15.92 3.57
C ASN A 229 12.69 15.43 3.05
N LEU A 230 12.43 15.52 1.73
CA LEU A 230 11.23 14.95 1.12
C LEU A 230 11.33 13.42 1.03
N GLU A 231 12.49 12.87 0.67
CA GLU A 231 12.73 11.41 0.66
C GLU A 231 12.58 10.81 2.07
N GLU A 232 13.04 11.49 3.12
CA GLU A 232 12.83 11.10 4.52
C GLU A 232 11.34 11.10 4.90
N MET A 233 10.60 12.16 4.56
CA MET A 233 9.15 12.23 4.80
C MET A 233 8.36 11.18 4.00
N GLU A 234 8.78 10.84 2.78
CA GLU A 234 8.15 9.78 2.00
C GLU A 234 8.37 8.40 2.63
N LEU A 235 9.57 8.13 3.18
CA LEU A 235 9.87 6.90 3.91
C LEU A 235 9.03 6.77 5.19
N ASP A 236 8.90 7.83 5.98
CA ASP A 236 8.05 7.84 7.19
C ASP A 236 6.57 7.55 6.84
N ILE A 237 6.03 8.21 5.80
CA ILE A 237 4.67 7.97 5.32
C ILE A 237 4.49 6.52 4.81
N HIS A 238 5.53 5.90 4.26
CA HIS A 238 5.50 4.49 3.88
C HIS A 238 5.47 3.57 5.10
N LEU A 239 6.28 3.83 6.12
CA LEU A 239 6.29 3.07 7.39
C LEU A 239 4.97 3.19 8.16
N GLU A 240 4.38 4.39 8.23
CA GLU A 240 3.05 4.59 8.84
C GLU A 240 1.97 3.76 8.11
N ARG A 241 2.02 3.70 6.77
CA ARG A 241 1.08 2.90 5.97
C ARG A 241 1.23 1.40 6.22
N GLU A 242 2.46 0.89 6.34
CA GLU A 242 2.71 -0.51 6.68
C GLU A 242 2.15 -0.84 8.08
N VAL A 243 2.46 -0.04 9.10
CA VAL A 243 1.94 -0.21 10.47
C VAL A 243 0.41 -0.14 10.52
N CYS A 244 -0.22 0.78 9.78
CA CYS A 244 -1.68 0.85 9.68
C CYS A 244 -2.29 -0.37 8.98
N THR A 245 -1.60 -0.91 7.97
CA THR A 245 -2.05 -2.08 7.21
C THR A 245 -1.99 -3.33 8.09
N ASP A 246 -0.91 -3.53 8.84
CA ASP A 246 -0.78 -4.64 9.79
C ASP A 246 -1.80 -4.56 10.94
N ALA A 247 -2.06 -3.36 11.47
CA ALA A 247 -3.11 -3.16 12.47
C ALA A 247 -4.52 -3.51 11.94
N LEU A 248 -4.81 -3.20 10.67
CA LEU A 248 -6.06 -3.60 10.01
C LEU A 248 -6.12 -5.12 9.78
N ASN A 249 -5.02 -5.73 9.35
CA ASN A 249 -4.90 -7.19 9.17
C ASN A 249 -5.16 -7.93 10.50
N ASP A 250 -4.60 -7.45 11.62
CA ASP A 250 -4.82 -8.05 12.95
C ASP A 250 -6.26 -7.88 13.44
N LEU A 251 -6.89 -6.73 13.18
CA LEU A 251 -8.31 -6.52 13.46
C LEU A 251 -9.22 -7.43 12.63
N GLU A 252 -8.94 -7.62 11.33
CA GLU A 252 -9.68 -8.57 10.49
C GLU A 252 -9.47 -10.01 10.97
N ASN A 253 -8.24 -10.42 11.27
CA ASN A 253 -7.94 -11.74 11.84
C ASN A 253 -8.69 -11.99 13.15
N SER A 254 -8.73 -10.99 14.05
CA SER A 254 -9.47 -11.04 15.32
C SER A 254 -10.99 -11.17 15.08
N MET A 255 -11.54 -10.38 14.16
CA MET A 255 -12.96 -10.44 13.78
C MET A 255 -13.32 -11.76 13.08
N SER A 256 -12.41 -12.33 12.28
CA SER A 256 -12.57 -13.63 11.63
C SER A 256 -12.63 -14.77 12.66
N ARG A 257 -11.67 -14.80 13.61
CA ARG A 257 -11.67 -15.75 14.75
C ARG A 257 -12.93 -15.61 15.62
N ARG A 258 -13.45 -14.39 15.81
CA ARG A 258 -14.71 -14.17 16.52
C ARG A 258 -15.92 -14.69 15.75
N ARG A 259 -15.95 -14.52 14.41
CA ARG A 259 -17.00 -15.05 13.53
C ARG A 259 -17.00 -16.59 13.49
N THR A 260 -15.84 -17.26 13.48
CA THR A 260 -15.79 -18.73 13.55
C THR A 260 -16.26 -19.24 14.91
N ALA A 261 -15.76 -18.67 16.01
CA ALA A 261 -16.15 -19.07 17.36
C ALA A 261 -17.64 -18.80 17.69
N VAL A 262 -18.31 -17.86 17.00
CA VAL A 262 -19.77 -17.70 17.08
C VAL A 262 -20.48 -18.80 16.28
N ARG A 263 -20.05 -19.07 15.04
CA ARG A 263 -20.63 -20.13 14.20
C ARG A 263 -20.52 -21.52 14.84
N GLU A 264 -19.37 -21.84 15.43
CA GLU A 264 -19.12 -23.08 16.16
C GLU A 264 -20.08 -23.26 17.35
N ARG A 265 -20.44 -22.16 18.05
CA ARG A 265 -21.44 -22.18 19.12
C ARG A 265 -22.85 -22.39 18.57
N GLU A 266 -23.22 -21.71 17.49
CA GLU A 266 -24.52 -21.92 16.82
C GLU A 266 -24.67 -23.35 16.30
N GLU A 267 -23.59 -23.95 15.78
CA GLU A 267 -23.54 -25.35 15.33
C GLU A 267 -23.68 -26.31 16.51
N PHE A 268 -22.98 -26.07 17.62
CA PHE A 268 -23.11 -26.84 18.85
C PHE A 268 -24.50 -26.72 19.51
N GLU A 269 -25.12 -25.54 19.49
CA GLU A 269 -26.47 -25.33 20.01
C GLU A 269 -27.53 -26.00 19.13
N ARG A 270 -27.38 -25.94 17.78
CA ARG A 270 -28.21 -26.72 16.85
C ARG A 270 -28.09 -28.22 17.11
N TRP A 271 -26.87 -28.75 17.20
CA TRP A 271 -26.64 -30.17 17.51
C TRP A 271 -27.21 -30.59 18.87
N ARG A 272 -27.10 -29.74 19.90
CA ARG A 272 -27.72 -30.00 21.22
C ARG A 272 -29.24 -30.02 21.15
N TYR A 273 -29.86 -29.11 20.39
CA TYR A 273 -31.30 -29.09 20.21
C TYR A 273 -31.79 -30.33 19.44
N GLU A 274 -31.10 -30.71 18.36
CA GLU A 274 -31.37 -31.92 17.59
C GLU A 274 -31.24 -33.19 18.45
N THR A 275 -30.15 -33.32 19.19
CA THR A 275 -29.92 -34.44 20.12
C THR A 275 -31.00 -34.51 21.22
N ALA A 276 -31.40 -33.38 21.79
CA ALA A 276 -32.48 -33.31 22.78
C ALA A 276 -33.85 -33.67 22.18
N LEU A 277 -34.13 -33.26 20.95
CA LEU A 277 -35.36 -33.59 20.22
C LEU A 277 -35.41 -35.08 19.85
N MET A 278 -34.30 -35.67 19.43
CA MET A 278 -34.19 -37.12 19.20
C MET A 278 -34.44 -37.91 20.49
N ALA A 279 -33.77 -37.55 21.59
CA ALA A 279 -33.95 -38.22 22.88
C ALA A 279 -35.39 -38.06 23.44
N ALA A 280 -36.01 -36.89 23.26
CA ALA A 280 -37.41 -36.67 23.61
C ALA A 280 -38.37 -37.51 22.75
N THR A 281 -38.06 -37.69 21.46
CA THR A 281 -38.85 -38.52 20.53
C THR A 281 -38.73 -40.00 20.90
N GLU A 282 -37.53 -40.50 21.16
CA GLU A 282 -37.29 -41.88 21.62
C GLU A 282 -37.99 -42.17 22.96
N ALA A 283 -37.93 -41.22 23.91
CA ALA A 283 -38.65 -41.33 25.18
C ALA A 283 -40.18 -41.31 24.99
N PHE A 284 -40.69 -40.54 24.02
CA PHE A 284 -42.12 -40.53 23.66
C PHE A 284 -42.53 -41.84 22.99
N GLU A 285 -41.77 -42.38 22.04
CA GLU A 285 -42.06 -43.67 21.41
C GLU A 285 -41.98 -44.83 22.42
N GLY A 286 -41.00 -44.81 23.33
CA GLY A 286 -40.86 -45.77 24.42
C GLY A 286 -41.93 -45.68 25.51
N THR A 287 -42.59 -44.53 25.68
CA THR A 287 -43.78 -44.41 26.54
C THR A 287 -45.07 -44.76 25.80
N ALA A 288 -45.26 -44.32 24.55
CA ALA A 288 -46.37 -44.73 23.68
C ALA A 288 -46.36 -46.24 23.40
N GLY A 289 -45.20 -46.88 23.33
CA GLY A 289 -45.04 -48.33 23.27
C GLY A 289 -45.48 -49.04 24.55
N ARG A 290 -45.25 -48.43 25.72
CA ARG A 290 -45.76 -48.93 27.02
C ARG A 290 -47.27 -48.75 27.13
N PHE A 291 -47.81 -47.56 26.85
CA PHE A 291 -49.27 -47.33 26.88
C PHE A 291 -50.04 -48.25 25.94
N ARG A 292 -49.53 -48.54 24.73
CA ARG A 292 -50.15 -49.53 23.81
C ARG A 292 -50.18 -50.95 24.41
N LYS A 293 -49.17 -51.36 25.18
CA LYS A 293 -49.15 -52.64 25.90
C LYS A 293 -50.13 -52.65 27.07
N THR A 294 -50.14 -51.59 27.90
CA THR A 294 -51.08 -51.45 29.03
C THR A 294 -52.53 -51.49 28.53
N TYR A 295 -52.87 -50.70 27.53
CA TYR A 295 -54.20 -50.69 26.92
C TYR A 295 -54.60 -52.06 26.35
N ALA A 296 -53.69 -52.80 25.71
CA ALA A 296 -53.97 -54.15 25.22
C ALA A 296 -54.27 -55.13 26.36
N ILE A 297 -53.53 -55.04 27.48
CA ILE A 297 -53.79 -55.83 28.69
C ILE A 297 -55.14 -55.45 29.31
N GLU A 298 -55.41 -54.16 29.50
CA GLU A 298 -56.70 -53.65 30.01
C GLU A 298 -57.88 -54.10 29.14
N LYS A 299 -57.74 -54.09 27.81
CA LYS A 299 -58.79 -54.58 26.89
C LYS A 299 -58.99 -56.09 27.02
N LEU A 300 -57.93 -56.88 27.18
CA LEU A 300 -58.02 -58.33 27.40
C LEU A 300 -58.65 -58.66 28.76
N THR A 301 -58.23 -57.99 29.84
CA THR A 301 -58.79 -58.14 31.18
C THR A 301 -60.26 -57.70 31.22
N GLY A 302 -60.60 -56.56 30.60
CA GLY A 302 -61.97 -56.07 30.50
C GLY A 302 -62.88 -57.02 29.71
N ASN A 303 -62.41 -57.57 28.58
CA ASN A 303 -63.11 -58.62 27.85
C ASN A 303 -63.33 -59.88 28.71
N CYS A 304 -62.31 -60.30 29.47
CA CYS A 304 -62.38 -61.49 30.32
C CYS A 304 -63.37 -61.31 31.48
N LEU A 305 -63.34 -60.16 32.15
CA LEU A 305 -64.31 -59.79 33.18
C LEU A 305 -65.72 -59.67 32.61
N GLN A 306 -65.90 -59.04 31.43
CA GLN A 306 -67.21 -58.95 30.78
C GLN A 306 -67.77 -60.33 30.45
N LYS A 307 -66.93 -61.26 29.97
CA LYS A 307 -67.32 -62.66 29.74
C LYS A 307 -67.69 -63.37 31.04
N LEU A 308 -66.88 -63.24 32.09
CA LEU A 308 -67.14 -63.85 33.40
C LEU A 308 -68.45 -63.34 34.02
N THR A 309 -68.70 -62.03 33.97
CA THR A 309 -69.96 -61.43 34.45
C THR A 309 -71.15 -61.90 33.63
N PHE A 310 -71.00 -62.07 32.31
CA PHE A 310 -72.07 -62.63 31.46
C PHE A 310 -72.34 -64.09 31.80
N GLU A 311 -71.31 -64.93 31.91
CA GLU A 311 -71.44 -66.35 32.29
C GLU A 311 -72.03 -66.51 33.70
N GLN A 312 -71.66 -65.66 34.65
CA GLN A 312 -72.24 -65.64 35.99
C GLN A 312 -73.70 -65.20 35.96
N ALA A 313 -74.06 -64.19 35.16
CA ALA A 313 -75.45 -63.75 35.00
C ALA A 313 -76.30 -64.83 34.32
N GLU A 314 -75.78 -65.49 33.28
CA GLU A 314 -76.42 -66.61 32.58
C GLU A 314 -76.63 -67.82 33.50
N GLN A 315 -75.63 -68.19 34.30
CA GLN A 315 -75.76 -69.22 35.35
C GLN A 315 -76.79 -68.82 36.41
N SER A 316 -76.77 -67.57 36.87
CA SER A 316 -77.71 -67.08 37.88
C SER A 316 -79.15 -67.08 37.35
N GLN A 317 -79.35 -66.65 36.10
CA GLN A 317 -80.65 -66.70 35.43
C GLN A 317 -81.10 -68.15 35.24
N ALA A 318 -80.23 -69.07 34.80
CA ALA A 318 -80.58 -70.48 34.65
C ALA A 318 -80.96 -71.14 36.00
N THR A 319 -80.35 -70.73 37.11
CA THR A 319 -80.78 -71.17 38.45
C THR A 319 -82.10 -70.54 38.89
N GLU A 320 -82.32 -69.25 38.62
CA GLU A 320 -83.57 -68.54 38.97
C GLU A 320 -84.75 -69.04 38.13
N ASP A 321 -84.57 -69.30 36.84
CA ASP A 321 -85.52 -69.96 35.94
C ASP A 321 -85.82 -71.38 36.41
N GLY A 322 -84.80 -72.09 36.91
CA GLY A 322 -84.95 -73.41 37.54
C GLY A 322 -85.85 -73.35 38.78
N PHE A 323 -85.57 -72.43 39.71
CA PHE A 323 -86.42 -72.19 40.88
C PHE A 323 -87.80 -71.66 40.51
N GLN A 324 -87.93 -70.80 39.50
CA GLN A 324 -89.21 -70.30 38.98
C GLN A 324 -90.06 -71.44 38.45
N LYS A 325 -89.49 -72.34 37.66
CA LYS A 325 -90.19 -73.53 37.16
C LYS A 325 -90.58 -74.50 38.27
N ILE A 326 -89.81 -74.60 39.35
CA ILE A 326 -90.21 -75.39 40.54
C ILE A 326 -91.34 -74.69 41.30
N ARG A 327 -91.29 -73.36 41.49
CA ARG A 327 -92.38 -72.56 42.08
C ARG A 327 -93.68 -72.74 41.29
N GLU A 328 -93.63 -72.65 39.97
CA GLU A 328 -94.77 -72.84 39.06
C GLU A 328 -95.37 -74.26 39.12
N VAL A 329 -94.54 -75.30 39.23
CA VAL A 329 -95.00 -76.71 39.27
C VAL A 329 -95.46 -77.15 40.67
N THR A 330 -94.96 -76.55 41.74
CA THR A 330 -95.22 -76.99 43.12
C THR A 330 -96.11 -76.06 43.95
N GLY A 331 -96.32 -74.81 43.52
CA GLY A 331 -97.05 -73.79 44.27
C GLY A 331 -96.32 -73.24 45.50
N LEU A 332 -95.12 -73.74 45.81
CA LEU A 332 -94.23 -73.17 46.82
C LEU A 332 -93.73 -71.81 46.32
N THR A 333 -93.70 -70.78 47.18
CA THR A 333 -93.29 -69.41 46.80
C THR A 333 -91.92 -69.03 47.33
N ASP A 334 -91.49 -69.59 48.46
CA ASP A 334 -90.14 -69.38 49.03
C ASP A 334 -89.14 -70.40 48.45
N VAL A 335 -87.96 -69.91 48.06
CA VAL A 335 -86.82 -70.72 47.62
C VAL A 335 -86.29 -71.59 48.76
N MET A 336 -86.33 -71.10 50.01
CA MET A 336 -85.91 -71.87 51.19
C MET A 336 -86.81 -73.08 51.46
N ASP A 337 -88.12 -72.93 51.29
CA ASP A 337 -89.07 -74.05 51.39
C ASP A 337 -88.82 -75.08 50.27
N ILE A 338 -88.56 -74.64 49.04
CA ILE A 338 -88.20 -75.52 47.93
C ILE A 338 -86.91 -76.30 48.23
N VAL A 339 -85.86 -75.63 48.71
CA VAL A 339 -84.58 -76.28 49.05
C VAL A 339 -84.75 -77.24 50.24
N HIS A 340 -85.51 -76.85 51.27
CA HIS A 340 -85.76 -77.70 52.43
C HIS A 340 -86.57 -78.95 52.03
N LYS A 341 -87.63 -78.79 51.23
CA LYS A 341 -88.43 -79.90 50.69
C LYS A 341 -87.71 -80.74 49.64
N PHE A 342 -86.69 -80.21 48.96
CA PHE A 342 -85.84 -81.00 48.08
C PHE A 342 -84.81 -81.83 48.86
N LEU A 343 -84.15 -81.25 49.87
CA LEU A 343 -83.23 -81.98 50.75
C LEU A 343 -83.94 -83.03 51.60
N ASN A 344 -85.09 -82.68 52.18
CA ASN A 344 -85.97 -83.62 52.85
C ASN A 344 -86.79 -84.45 51.87
N ARG A 345 -86.64 -84.30 50.53
CA ARG A 345 -87.52 -85.00 49.58
C ARG A 345 -87.46 -86.48 49.84
N ASP A 346 -86.29 -87.09 49.92
CA ASP A 346 -86.19 -88.54 49.99
C ASP A 346 -86.58 -89.10 51.37
N THR A 347 -86.53 -88.29 52.44
CA THR A 347 -87.09 -88.64 53.76
C THR A 347 -88.62 -88.46 53.81
N GLU A 348 -89.16 -87.34 53.30
CA GLU A 348 -90.60 -87.14 53.09
C GLU A 348 -91.17 -88.20 52.12
N HIS A 349 -90.43 -88.62 51.10
CA HIS A 349 -90.86 -89.61 50.10
C HIS A 349 -90.79 -91.04 50.65
N GLU A 350 -89.87 -91.37 51.56
CA GLU A 350 -89.88 -92.68 52.22
C GLU A 350 -90.91 -92.72 53.36
N GLN A 351 -91.12 -91.61 54.08
CA GLN A 351 -92.28 -91.44 54.97
C GLN A 351 -93.59 -91.59 54.17
N LEU A 352 -93.69 -90.97 52.97
CA LEU A 352 -94.80 -91.16 52.06
C LEU A 352 -94.85 -92.57 51.47
N ARG A 353 -93.75 -93.29 51.21
CA ARG A 353 -93.81 -94.72 50.83
C ARG A 353 -94.24 -95.60 51.99
N SER A 354 -93.93 -95.24 53.23
CA SER A 354 -94.43 -95.92 54.43
C SER A 354 -95.93 -95.67 54.58
N ALA A 355 -96.34 -94.40 54.55
CA ALA A 355 -97.73 -93.96 54.59
C ALA A 355 -98.52 -94.37 53.35
N VAL A 356 -97.90 -94.64 52.20
CA VAL A 356 -98.53 -95.19 50.98
C VAL A 356 -98.60 -96.71 51.04
N ARG A 357 -97.67 -97.44 51.67
CA ARG A 357 -97.93 -98.86 52.01
C ARG A 357 -99.09 -98.98 52.99
N GLU A 358 -99.13 -98.12 54.01
CA GLU A 358 -100.23 -98.03 54.98
C GLU A 358 -101.53 -97.52 54.33
N ALA A 359 -101.44 -96.59 53.38
CA ALA A 359 -102.57 -96.10 52.61
C ALA A 359 -103.00 -97.07 51.51
N GLU A 360 -102.15 -97.96 50.98
CA GLU A 360 -102.52 -99.02 50.04
C GLU A 360 -103.29 -100.13 50.75
N VAL A 361 -102.94 -100.43 52.00
CA VAL A 361 -103.80 -101.23 52.90
C VAL A 361 -105.16 -100.53 53.09
N ARG A 362 -105.18 -99.21 53.32
CA ARG A 362 -106.43 -98.40 53.41
C ARG A 362 -107.15 -98.18 52.06
N LEU A 363 -106.47 -98.29 50.92
CA LEU A 363 -106.98 -97.99 49.58
C LEU A 363 -107.41 -99.27 48.87
N ASN A 364 -106.97 -100.44 49.32
CA ASN A 364 -107.77 -101.66 49.15
C ASN A 364 -109.12 -101.53 49.89
N SER A 365 -109.17 -100.92 51.09
CA SER A 365 -110.45 -100.64 51.78
C SER A 365 -111.21 -99.38 51.31
N LEU A 366 -110.73 -98.66 50.28
CA LEU A 366 -111.39 -97.45 49.74
C LEU A 366 -111.54 -97.43 48.21
N ARG A 367 -110.86 -98.31 47.46
CA ARG A 367 -111.24 -98.67 46.07
C ARG A 367 -112.62 -99.34 46.00
N GLU A 368 -113.09 -99.88 47.12
CA GLU A 368 -114.45 -100.38 47.30
C GLU A 368 -115.48 -99.25 47.50
N ALA A 369 -115.03 -98.00 47.75
CA ALA A 369 -115.91 -96.90 48.16
C ALA A 369 -116.19 -95.87 47.06
N GLU A 370 -115.19 -95.43 46.27
CA GLU A 370 -115.33 -94.16 45.51
C GLU A 370 -114.77 -94.17 44.07
N ALA A 371 -115.36 -95.01 43.21
CA ALA A 371 -115.20 -94.93 41.75
C ALA A 371 -115.98 -93.74 41.13
N SER A 372 -115.78 -92.52 41.65
CA SER A 372 -116.70 -91.38 41.44
C SER A 372 -116.04 -90.01 41.17
N ARG A 373 -115.71 -89.76 39.88
CA ARG A 373 -115.66 -88.45 39.17
C ARG A 373 -114.38 -87.57 39.21
N ASN A 374 -114.07 -86.99 38.04
CA ASN A 374 -113.00 -86.03 37.72
C ASN A 374 -113.45 -84.55 37.93
N GLY A 375 -112.57 -83.52 38.00
CA GLY A 375 -111.98 -82.73 36.88
C GLY A 375 -111.89 -81.22 37.27
N GLU A 376 -111.60 -80.16 36.48
CA GLU A 376 -110.99 -79.84 35.15
C GLU A 376 -111.32 -78.32 34.86
N ASP A 377 -110.57 -77.38 34.22
CA ASP A 377 -109.15 -77.19 33.78
C ASP A 377 -108.89 -75.68 33.34
N ALA A 378 -107.62 -75.25 33.13
CA ALA A 378 -107.10 -74.10 32.31
C ALA A 378 -107.40 -72.59 32.68
N LEU A 379 -106.84 -71.50 32.07
CA LEU A 379 -105.48 -71.06 31.54
C LEU A 379 -105.54 -69.56 30.99
N ILE A 380 -104.51 -69.02 30.26
CA ILE A 380 -104.43 -67.73 29.44
C ILE A 380 -104.06 -66.42 30.25
N ALA A 381 -103.24 -65.39 29.88
CA ALA A 381 -102.52 -64.78 28.70
C ALA A 381 -103.15 -63.47 28.08
N LEU A 382 -102.56 -62.52 27.30
CA LEU A 382 -101.28 -62.32 26.54
C LEU A 382 -101.04 -60.81 26.05
N GLU A 383 -99.79 -60.36 25.73
CA GLU A 383 -99.35 -59.20 24.85
C GLU A 383 -99.71 -57.68 25.18
N ALA A 384 -99.30 -56.59 24.47
CA ALA A 384 -97.99 -56.07 23.92
C ALA A 384 -98.05 -54.64 23.21
N LYS A 385 -96.88 -54.08 22.79
CA LYS A 385 -96.56 -53.08 21.68
C LYS A 385 -96.33 -51.53 21.88
N PRO A 386 -95.62 -50.80 20.94
CA PRO A 386 -95.06 -49.42 21.09
C PRO A 386 -95.36 -48.38 19.94
N GLY A 387 -94.75 -47.17 19.96
CA GLY A 387 -94.85 -46.11 18.91
C GLY A 387 -93.67 -45.08 18.81
N LYS A 388 -93.60 -44.21 17.76
CA LYS A 388 -92.43 -43.32 17.47
C LYS A 388 -92.66 -42.13 16.48
N ARG A 389 -91.71 -41.15 16.50
CA ARG A 389 -91.26 -40.14 15.46
C ARG A 389 -91.89 -38.72 15.36
N GLY A 390 -91.00 -37.73 15.10
CA GLY A 390 -91.35 -36.40 14.54
C GLY A 390 -90.33 -35.24 14.75
N LEU A 391 -89.08 -35.32 14.26
CA LEU A 391 -88.05 -34.25 14.53
C LEU A 391 -87.01 -33.99 13.41
N ALA A 392 -87.15 -34.54 12.20
CA ALA A 392 -86.04 -34.62 11.25
C ALA A 392 -85.82 -33.39 10.33
N THR A 393 -86.85 -32.58 10.10
CA THR A 393 -86.84 -31.52 9.07
C THR A 393 -86.25 -30.19 9.55
N GLU A 394 -86.44 -29.86 10.82
CA GLU A 394 -86.04 -28.58 11.41
C GLU A 394 -84.50 -28.43 11.52
N ILE A 395 -83.81 -29.55 11.78
CA ILE A 395 -82.34 -29.62 11.89
C ILE A 395 -81.65 -29.21 10.57
N ALA A 396 -82.23 -29.55 9.42
CA ALA A 396 -81.65 -29.26 8.11
C ALA A 396 -81.61 -27.75 7.79
N ALA A 397 -82.63 -26.99 8.23
CA ALA A 397 -82.69 -25.55 8.00
C ALA A 397 -81.59 -24.79 8.77
N PHE A 398 -81.36 -25.16 10.04
CA PHE A 398 -80.31 -24.56 10.86
C PHE A 398 -78.89 -24.91 10.39
N GLN A 399 -78.69 -26.07 9.75
CA GLN A 399 -77.40 -26.45 9.18
C GLN A 399 -76.97 -25.53 8.03
N HIS A 400 -77.89 -25.17 7.11
CA HIS A 400 -77.57 -24.28 5.99
C HIS A 400 -77.09 -22.90 6.47
N ILE A 401 -77.80 -22.28 7.42
CA ILE A 401 -77.46 -20.96 7.99
C ILE A 401 -76.08 -20.99 8.68
N LEU A 402 -75.74 -22.11 9.34
CA LEU A 402 -74.43 -22.30 9.98
C LEU A 402 -73.28 -22.39 8.96
N GLU A 403 -73.50 -23.02 7.81
CA GLU A 403 -72.49 -23.14 6.75
C GLU A 403 -72.26 -21.81 6.00
N GLU A 404 -73.31 -21.04 5.77
CA GLU A 404 -73.26 -19.70 5.17
C GLU A 404 -72.46 -18.73 6.06
N ALA A 405 -72.81 -18.63 7.35
CA ALA A 405 -72.08 -17.81 8.31
C ALA A 405 -70.60 -18.23 8.48
N ARG A 406 -70.30 -19.53 8.36
CA ARG A 406 -68.91 -20.03 8.34
C ARG A 406 -68.14 -19.59 7.08
N ARG A 407 -68.80 -19.53 5.93
CA ARG A 407 -68.21 -19.08 4.66
C ARG A 407 -67.77 -17.62 4.76
N ASP A 408 -68.66 -16.74 5.21
CA ASP A 408 -68.41 -15.31 5.33
C ASP A 408 -67.29 -15.00 6.33
N HIS A 409 -67.33 -15.62 7.51
CA HIS A 409 -66.25 -15.51 8.49
C HIS A 409 -64.89 -15.98 7.91
N SER A 410 -64.88 -17.05 7.09
CA SER A 410 -63.65 -17.50 6.42
C SER A 410 -63.12 -16.48 5.41
N GLU A 411 -64.00 -15.73 4.73
CA GLU A 411 -63.61 -14.72 3.76
C GLU A 411 -63.17 -13.43 4.43
N ILE A 412 -63.89 -12.93 5.45
CA ILE A 412 -63.47 -11.76 6.23
C ILE A 412 -62.08 -12.01 6.83
N ARG A 413 -61.83 -13.21 7.37
CA ARG A 413 -60.52 -13.61 7.90
C ARG A 413 -59.43 -13.70 6.81
N ARG A 414 -59.80 -14.01 5.55
CA ARG A 414 -58.88 -14.00 4.39
C ARG A 414 -58.56 -12.55 3.96
N ARG A 415 -59.58 -11.70 3.85
CA ARG A 415 -59.44 -10.27 3.53
C ARG A 415 -58.56 -9.56 4.57
N LEU A 416 -58.78 -9.81 5.86
CA LEU A 416 -57.96 -9.27 6.95
C LEU A 416 -56.49 -9.70 6.84
N LYS A 417 -56.22 -11.01 6.68
CA LYS A 417 -54.84 -11.52 6.50
C LYS A 417 -54.14 -10.87 5.30
N ASN A 418 -54.84 -10.72 4.18
CA ASN A 418 -54.28 -10.07 2.99
C ASN A 418 -53.99 -8.58 3.25
N GLY A 419 -54.85 -7.89 4.00
CA GLY A 419 -54.62 -6.51 4.45
C GLY A 419 -53.38 -6.37 5.33
N THR A 420 -53.24 -7.20 6.37
CA THR A 420 -52.04 -7.19 7.24
C THR A 420 -50.76 -7.46 6.45
N LEU A 421 -50.77 -8.44 5.53
CA LEU A 421 -49.61 -8.73 4.67
C LEU A 421 -49.27 -7.59 3.70
N LEU A 422 -50.26 -6.81 3.25
CA LEU A 422 -50.04 -5.61 2.44
C LEU A 422 -49.37 -4.51 3.29
N ILE A 423 -49.88 -4.27 4.50
CA ILE A 423 -49.34 -3.25 5.43
C ILE A 423 -47.91 -3.62 5.87
N ASP A 424 -47.65 -4.88 6.21
CA ASP A 424 -46.30 -5.44 6.45
C ASP A 424 -45.34 -5.14 5.29
N SER A 425 -45.83 -5.31 4.06
CA SER A 425 -45.03 -5.09 2.85
C SER A 425 -44.75 -3.60 2.62
N VAL A 426 -45.73 -2.74 2.87
CA VAL A 426 -45.55 -1.27 2.86
C VAL A 426 -44.56 -0.84 3.94
N MET A 427 -44.70 -1.30 5.19
CA MET A 427 -43.80 -0.96 6.30
C MET A 427 -42.34 -1.36 6.02
N ARG A 428 -42.11 -2.52 5.38
CA ARG A 428 -40.77 -2.97 4.97
C ARG A 428 -40.22 -2.18 3.78
N TRP A 429 -41.07 -1.70 2.88
CA TRP A 429 -40.68 -0.83 1.77
C TRP A 429 -40.36 0.58 2.27
N VAL A 430 -41.23 1.16 3.09
CA VAL A 430 -41.08 2.45 3.78
C VAL A 430 -39.75 2.53 4.53
N ASN A 431 -39.49 1.57 5.44
CA ASN A 431 -38.24 1.57 6.21
C ASN A 431 -36.98 1.32 5.35
N ARG A 432 -37.10 0.63 4.20
CA ARG A 432 -36.00 0.50 3.23
C ARG A 432 -35.72 1.81 2.49
N VAL A 433 -36.76 2.49 2.00
CA VAL A 433 -36.65 3.77 1.28
C VAL A 433 -36.15 4.87 2.22
N GLY A 434 -36.69 4.97 3.43
CA GLY A 434 -36.19 5.87 4.47
C GLY A 434 -34.73 5.59 4.83
N GLY A 435 -34.32 4.31 4.87
CA GLY A 435 -32.93 3.92 5.04
C GLY A 435 -32.00 4.42 3.92
N CYS A 436 -32.45 4.36 2.66
CA CYS A 436 -31.67 4.87 1.51
C CYS A 436 -31.62 6.41 1.44
N LEU A 437 -32.67 7.10 1.89
CA LEU A 437 -32.75 8.57 1.84
C LEU A 437 -32.14 9.27 3.07
N ARG A 438 -31.68 8.50 4.06
CA ARG A 438 -31.20 8.99 5.36
C ARG A 438 -29.92 9.85 5.31
N SER A 439 -29.26 9.90 4.16
CA SER A 439 -28.15 10.82 3.88
C SER A 439 -28.60 12.25 3.55
N PHE A 440 -29.85 12.43 3.11
CA PHE A 440 -30.40 13.73 2.69
C PHE A 440 -31.33 14.34 3.74
N ASP A 441 -31.97 13.52 4.58
CA ASP A 441 -32.77 14.01 5.72
C ASP A 441 -32.93 12.97 6.84
N GLN A 442 -33.23 13.45 8.05
CA GLN A 442 -33.55 12.59 9.20
C GLN A 442 -35.01 12.13 9.18
N ILE A 443 -35.36 11.28 8.22
CA ILE A 443 -36.67 10.59 8.24
C ILE A 443 -36.71 9.63 9.44
N GLU A 444 -37.73 9.76 10.29
CA GLU A 444 -37.97 8.82 11.39
C GLU A 444 -38.47 7.46 10.86
N PRO A 445 -37.99 6.33 11.41
CA PRO A 445 -38.44 5.01 10.98
C PRO A 445 -39.85 4.72 11.49
N CYS A 446 -40.77 4.36 10.59
CA CYS A 446 -42.13 3.98 10.96
C CYS A 446 -42.12 2.73 11.85
N GLN A 447 -42.70 2.84 13.04
CA GLN A 447 -42.84 1.76 14.02
C GLN A 447 -44.27 1.17 14.00
N ASN A 448 -45.27 1.98 13.66
CA ASN A 448 -46.69 1.63 13.67
C ASN A 448 -47.35 1.90 12.30
N GLU A 449 -48.50 1.25 12.07
CA GLU A 449 -49.32 1.45 10.85
C GLU A 449 -49.82 2.91 10.71
N LEU A 450 -49.97 3.61 11.83
CA LEU A 450 -50.40 5.02 11.90
C LEU A 450 -49.32 6.02 11.43
N ASP A 451 -48.06 5.59 11.36
CA ASP A 451 -46.94 6.46 10.99
C ASP A 451 -46.81 6.60 9.45
N ILE A 452 -47.38 5.63 8.70
CA ILE A 452 -47.28 5.52 7.24
C ILE A 452 -47.76 6.79 6.51
N PRO A 453 -48.92 7.41 6.85
CA PRO A 453 -49.37 8.63 6.17
C PRO A 453 -48.46 9.84 6.42
N GLU A 454 -47.86 9.95 7.60
CA GLU A 454 -46.92 11.04 7.93
C GLU A 454 -45.58 10.84 7.21
N PHE A 455 -45.07 9.61 7.13
CA PHE A 455 -43.91 9.28 6.30
C PHE A 455 -44.11 9.67 4.83
N PHE A 456 -45.28 9.39 4.24
CA PHE A 456 -45.56 9.78 2.86
C PHE A 456 -45.62 11.30 2.66
N LYS A 457 -46.01 12.09 3.69
CA LYS A 457 -45.89 13.55 3.64
C LYS A 457 -44.43 14.00 3.71
N SER A 458 -43.64 13.47 4.66
CA SER A 458 -42.22 13.83 4.79
C SER A 458 -41.41 13.44 3.55
N LEU A 459 -41.73 12.31 2.93
CA LEU A 459 -41.05 11.79 1.75
C LEU A 459 -41.03 12.79 0.58
N VAL A 460 -42.12 13.56 0.38
CA VAL A 460 -42.19 14.59 -0.67
C VAL A 460 -41.09 15.64 -0.45
N GLY A 461 -41.04 16.23 0.74
CA GLY A 461 -40.04 17.25 1.10
C GLY A 461 -38.60 16.74 1.22
N VAL A 462 -38.38 15.42 1.19
CA VAL A 462 -37.03 14.82 1.08
C VAL A 462 -36.66 14.56 -0.37
N VAL A 463 -37.62 14.15 -1.21
CA VAL A 463 -37.41 14.02 -2.66
C VAL A 463 -37.15 15.39 -3.28
N GLU A 464 -37.84 16.45 -2.85
CA GLU A 464 -37.59 17.83 -3.28
C GLU A 464 -36.14 18.26 -2.96
N ARG A 465 -35.68 18.12 -1.72
CA ARG A 465 -34.29 18.43 -1.31
C ARG A 465 -33.24 17.55 -1.99
N PHE A 466 -33.56 16.28 -2.27
CA PHE A 466 -32.69 15.40 -3.06
C PHE A 466 -32.54 15.91 -4.50
N LEU A 467 -33.62 16.37 -5.13
CA LEU A 467 -33.59 16.95 -6.48
C LEU A 467 -32.85 18.30 -6.51
N GLU A 468 -33.04 19.15 -5.49
CA GLU A 468 -32.24 20.38 -5.33
C GLU A 468 -30.75 20.07 -5.20
N HIS A 469 -30.37 19.10 -4.37
CA HIS A 469 -28.97 18.69 -4.21
C HIS A 469 -28.38 18.12 -5.51
N ALA A 470 -29.11 17.22 -6.19
CA ALA A 470 -28.68 16.66 -7.48
C ALA A 470 -28.57 17.72 -8.60
N HIS A 471 -29.38 18.78 -8.55
CA HIS A 471 -29.26 19.91 -9.47
C HIS A 471 -28.02 20.77 -9.15
N ASN A 472 -27.70 20.97 -7.88
CA ASN A 472 -26.50 21.72 -7.45
C ASN A 472 -25.19 20.95 -7.70
N GLU A 473 -25.18 19.61 -7.64
CA GLU A 473 -24.00 18.79 -7.98
C GLU A 473 -23.78 18.61 -9.49
N MET A 474 -24.76 18.96 -10.33
CA MET A 474 -24.64 18.99 -11.79
C MET A 474 -24.78 20.42 -12.35
N PRO A 475 -23.79 21.31 -12.13
CA PRO A 475 -23.76 22.61 -12.80
C PRO A 475 -23.62 22.40 -14.32
N ASP A 476 -24.36 23.21 -15.10
CA ASP A 476 -24.54 23.04 -16.55
C ASP A 476 -23.22 22.79 -17.30
N SER A 477 -23.17 21.66 -18.01
CA SER A 477 -22.00 21.11 -18.73
C SER A 477 -22.24 21.00 -20.23
#